data_AF-A0A7S0L1Y6-F1
#
_entry.id   AF-A0A7S0L1Y6-F1
#
_cell.length_a   1.000
_cell.length_b   1.000
_cell.length_c   1.000
_cell.angle_alpha   90.00
_cell.angle_beta   90.00
_cell.angle_gamma   90.00
#
_symmetry.space_group_name_H-M   'P 1'
#
loop_
_entity.id
_entity.type
_entity.pdbx_description
1 polymer ?
#
loop_
_entity_poly.entity_id
_entity_poly.type
_entity_poly.pdbx_seq_one_letter_code
_entity_poly.pdbx_strand_id
1 'polypeptide(L)'
;MSVRLVSLCFALALWASEARSLAAIRPSPRRIPLSADVRSVQRAGVPFLCLDVHALTGKQKRHLRAVAGRLERDKQLRRVQVTDPERSISELDLQLASAELVRCKFLTVEHKSEAAEMANAMAARVDATVAQVLGHTALFYRPSIKHLIELPSVGIS
;
A
#
# COMPACT_ATOMS: atom_id res chain seq x y z
N MET A 1 17.98 16.11 -62.90
CA MET A 1 16.64 16.61 -62.55
C MET A 1 16.14 15.81 -61.35
N SER A 2 15.62 16.50 -60.33
CA SER A 2 14.68 16.02 -59.28
C SER A 2 15.20 14.98 -58.28
N VAL A 3 15.56 15.30 -57.02
CA VAL A 3 14.78 15.80 -55.86
C VAL A 3 14.19 14.67 -54.99
N ARG A 4 14.75 14.55 -53.77
CA ARG A 4 14.17 14.28 -52.43
C ARG A 4 13.20 13.09 -52.24
N LEU A 5 13.63 12.15 -51.38
CA LEU A 5 12.90 11.33 -50.38
C LEU A 5 13.82 10.13 -50.12
N VAL A 6 14.34 9.78 -48.95
CA VAL A 6 13.66 9.50 -47.68
C VAL A 6 14.72 9.61 -46.58
N SER A 7 14.72 10.77 -45.91
CA SER A 7 15.42 10.99 -44.66
C SER A 7 14.38 10.82 -43.56
N LEU A 8 14.16 9.60 -43.04
CA LEU A 8 13.41 9.38 -41.77
C LEU A 8 13.29 7.93 -41.24
N CYS A 9 13.99 6.92 -41.77
CA CYS A 9 13.80 5.53 -41.31
C CYS A 9 14.93 4.89 -40.48
N PHE A 10 16.09 5.52 -40.28
CA PHE A 10 17.24 4.86 -39.63
C PHE A 10 17.53 5.31 -38.19
N ALA A 11 16.57 5.94 -37.51
CA ALA A 11 16.69 6.38 -36.11
C ALA A 11 15.90 5.52 -35.09
N LEU A 12 15.46 4.31 -35.49
CA LEU A 12 14.72 3.38 -34.61
C LEU A 12 15.44 2.05 -34.35
N ALA A 13 16.68 1.90 -34.81
CA ALA A 13 17.41 0.63 -34.73
C ALA A 13 18.47 0.56 -33.60
N LEU A 14 18.57 1.59 -32.75
CA LEU A 14 19.60 1.67 -31.69
C LEU A 14 19.05 1.70 -30.25
N TRP A 15 17.82 1.20 -30.04
CA TRP A 15 17.20 1.09 -28.70
C TRP A 15 16.70 -0.33 -28.43
N ALA A 16 17.48 -1.34 -28.82
CA ALA A 16 17.10 -2.75 -28.68
C ALA A 16 18.19 -3.63 -28.05
N SER A 17 19.22 -3.06 -27.42
CA SER A 17 20.37 -3.83 -26.92
C SER A 17 20.87 -3.41 -25.53
N GLU A 18 19.97 -3.09 -24.59
CA GLU A 18 20.41 -2.77 -23.21
C GLU A 18 19.40 -3.16 -22.12
N ALA A 19 18.71 -4.30 -22.30
CA ALA A 19 17.83 -4.88 -21.28
C ALA A 19 18.30 -6.27 -20.83
N ARG A 20 19.61 -6.46 -20.71
CA ARG A 20 20.23 -7.73 -20.28
C ARG A 20 21.13 -7.51 -19.08
N SER A 21 20.58 -7.05 -17.97
CA SER A 21 21.13 -7.22 -16.61
C SER A 21 20.17 -6.58 -15.60
N LEU A 22 19.34 -7.39 -14.95
CA LEU A 22 18.76 -7.20 -13.60
C LEU A 22 17.79 -8.35 -13.25
N ALA A 23 18.11 -9.57 -13.71
CA ALA A 23 17.43 -10.79 -13.31
C ALA A 23 18.08 -11.35 -12.05
N ALA A 24 17.94 -10.68 -10.88
CA ALA A 24 18.49 -11.22 -9.63
C ALA A 24 17.91 -10.62 -8.34
N ILE A 25 16.59 -10.42 -8.22
CA ILE A 25 15.95 -10.36 -6.91
C ILE A 25 14.59 -11.06 -7.01
N ARG A 26 14.59 -12.39 -6.88
CA ARG A 26 13.37 -13.16 -6.57
C ARG A 26 13.25 -13.22 -5.05
N PRO A 27 12.30 -12.53 -4.40
CA PRO A 27 11.91 -12.94 -3.06
C PRO A 27 11.13 -14.25 -3.18
N SER A 28 11.62 -15.27 -2.48
CA SER A 28 11.04 -16.60 -2.30
C SER A 28 9.52 -16.57 -2.06
N PRO A 29 8.74 -17.49 -2.64
CA PRO A 29 7.35 -17.69 -2.23
C PRO A 29 7.36 -18.34 -0.84
N ARG A 30 7.31 -17.53 0.23
CA ARG A 30 6.96 -18.08 1.55
C ARG A 30 5.48 -18.47 1.46
N ARG A 31 5.23 -19.76 1.22
CA ARG A 31 3.92 -20.38 1.45
C ARG A 31 3.59 -20.15 2.93
N ILE A 32 2.67 -19.24 3.21
CA ILE A 32 2.04 -19.16 4.53
C ILE A 32 0.83 -20.09 4.48
N PRO A 33 0.67 -21.04 5.41
CA PRO A 33 -0.46 -21.94 5.43
C PRO A 33 -1.76 -21.16 5.69
N LEU A 34 -2.73 -21.40 4.81
CA LEU A 34 -4.05 -20.76 4.77
C LEU A 34 -5.00 -21.47 5.75
N SER A 35 -4.64 -21.48 7.04
CA SER A 35 -5.53 -21.91 8.13
C SER A 35 -4.81 -21.72 9.47
N ALA A 36 -4.87 -20.52 10.04
CA ALA A 36 -4.54 -20.32 11.45
C ALA A 36 -5.52 -19.34 12.07
N ASP A 37 -6.43 -19.95 12.82
CA ASP A 37 -7.36 -19.40 13.78
C ASP A 37 -6.83 -18.14 14.48
N VAL A 38 -7.36 -16.97 14.09
CA VAL A 38 -6.93 -15.64 14.58
C VAL A 38 -7.26 -15.43 16.07
N ARG A 39 -8.01 -16.34 16.70
CA ARG A 39 -8.49 -16.20 18.09
C ARG A 39 -7.57 -16.79 19.17
N SER A 40 -6.52 -17.53 18.83
CA SER A 40 -5.71 -18.25 19.84
C SER A 40 -4.43 -17.52 20.29
N VAL A 41 -4.02 -16.44 19.64
CA VAL A 41 -2.73 -15.76 19.94
C VAL A 41 -2.78 -14.84 21.17
N GLN A 42 -3.97 -14.55 21.73
CA GLN A 42 -4.12 -13.58 22.83
C GLN A 42 -3.73 -14.08 24.24
N ARG A 43 -3.09 -15.25 24.40
CA ARG A 43 -2.76 -15.79 25.75
C ARG A 43 -1.30 -16.10 26.03
N ALA A 44 -0.37 -15.87 25.10
CA ALA A 44 1.04 -16.02 25.41
C ALA A 44 1.61 -14.69 25.93
N GLY A 45 1.88 -14.64 27.24
CA GLY A 45 2.70 -13.59 27.84
C GLY A 45 4.12 -13.63 27.30
N VAL A 46 4.35 -12.94 26.19
CA VAL A 46 5.67 -12.64 25.65
C VAL A 46 6.04 -11.19 26.00
N PRO A 47 7.26 -10.95 26.55
CA PRO A 47 7.70 -9.61 26.88
C PRO A 47 7.92 -8.78 25.60
N PHE A 48 6.95 -7.92 25.29
CA PHE A 48 7.01 -6.53 24.76
C PHE A 48 8.18 -6.05 23.85
N LEU A 49 8.92 -6.91 23.15
CA LEU A 49 10.03 -6.50 22.27
C LEU A 49 9.96 -7.09 20.85
N CYS A 50 8.76 -7.36 20.36
CA CYS A 50 8.47 -7.16 18.95
C CYS A 50 7.72 -5.84 18.87
N LEU A 51 8.42 -4.74 18.57
CA LEU A 51 7.73 -3.55 18.09
C LEU A 51 7.00 -3.99 16.82
N ASP A 52 5.69 -4.21 16.91
CA ASP A 52 4.83 -4.00 15.75
C ASP A 52 5.06 -2.54 15.36
N VAL A 53 6.01 -2.29 14.46
CA VAL A 53 6.55 -0.95 14.14
C VAL A 53 5.45 -0.01 13.62
N HIS A 54 4.26 -0.55 13.38
CA HIS A 54 3.09 0.16 12.87
C HIS A 54 1.80 -0.10 13.67
N ALA A 55 1.86 -0.71 14.86
CA ALA A 55 0.66 -0.92 15.68
C ALA A 55 0.05 0.42 16.15
N LEU A 56 -0.95 0.89 15.42
CA LEU A 56 -1.66 2.13 15.73
C LEU A 56 -2.66 1.93 16.88
N THR A 57 -2.60 2.82 17.87
CA THR A 57 -3.59 2.88 18.96
C THR A 57 -4.95 3.36 18.47
N GLY A 58 -6.01 3.12 19.26
CA GLY A 58 -7.36 3.60 18.93
C GLY A 58 -7.45 5.13 18.77
N LYS A 59 -6.72 5.88 19.61
CA LYS A 59 -6.62 7.35 19.51
C LYS A 59 -5.98 7.78 18.18
N GLN A 60 -4.88 7.14 17.78
CA GLN A 60 -4.20 7.40 16.52
C GLN A 60 -5.06 7.03 15.31
N LYS A 61 -5.71 5.86 15.31
CA LYS A 61 -6.64 5.47 14.24
C LYS A 61 -7.79 6.47 14.08
N ARG A 62 -8.36 6.97 15.19
CA ARG A 62 -9.39 8.02 15.15
C ARG A 62 -8.83 9.32 14.56
N HIS A 63 -7.62 9.72 14.94
CA HIS A 63 -6.95 10.89 14.39
C HIS A 63 -6.74 10.77 12.87
N LEU A 64 -6.21 9.64 12.41
CA LEU A 64 -5.98 9.37 10.98
C LEU A 64 -7.27 9.41 10.15
N ARG A 65 -8.40 8.96 10.70
CA ARG A 65 -9.71 9.09 10.03
C ARG A 65 -10.13 10.54 9.88
N ALA A 66 -9.91 11.36 10.91
CA ALA A 66 -10.18 12.79 10.85
C ALA A 66 -9.26 13.50 9.86
N VAL A 67 -7.98 13.13 9.81
CA VAL A 67 -7.01 13.62 8.81
C VAL A 67 -7.44 13.25 7.40
N ALA A 68 -7.82 11.98 7.16
CA ALA A 68 -8.31 11.52 5.86
C ALA A 68 -9.49 12.37 5.37
N GLY A 69 -10.48 12.61 6.25
CA GLY A 69 -11.65 13.44 5.93
C GLY A 69 -11.30 14.90 5.61
N ARG A 70 -10.28 15.47 6.26
CA ARG A 70 -9.77 16.81 5.90
C ARG A 70 -9.12 16.80 4.53
N LEU A 71 -8.16 15.90 4.31
CA LEU A 71 -7.44 15.76 3.04
C LEU A 71 -8.36 15.49 1.84
N GLU A 72 -9.51 14.85 2.06
CA GLU A 72 -10.51 14.67 1.01
C GLU A 72 -11.22 15.95 0.61
N ARG A 73 -11.57 16.79 1.58
CA ARG A 73 -12.18 18.10 1.28
C ARG A 73 -11.21 18.99 0.52
N ASP A 74 -9.94 18.89 0.87
CA ASP A 74 -8.85 19.62 0.22
C ASP A 74 -8.39 18.98 -1.10
N LYS A 75 -8.99 17.84 -1.50
CA LYS A 75 -8.63 17.04 -2.69
C LYS A 75 -7.16 16.58 -2.73
N GLN A 76 -6.50 16.52 -1.58
CA GLN A 76 -5.12 16.08 -1.43
C GLN A 76 -4.98 14.59 -1.11
N LEU A 77 -6.06 13.93 -0.65
CA LEU A 77 -6.01 12.50 -0.31
C LEU A 77 -5.79 11.64 -1.57
N ARG A 78 -4.75 10.80 -1.54
CA ARG A 78 -4.49 9.82 -2.59
C ARG A 78 -5.50 8.69 -2.55
N ARG A 79 -5.99 8.31 -3.72
CA ARG A 79 -6.99 7.25 -3.92
C ARG A 79 -6.47 6.24 -4.92
N VAL A 80 -6.55 4.96 -4.57
CA VAL A 80 -6.19 3.85 -5.45
C VAL A 80 -7.43 2.99 -5.67
N GLN A 81 -7.66 2.56 -6.91
CA GLN A 81 -8.73 1.62 -7.23
C GLN A 81 -8.10 0.24 -7.42
N VAL A 82 -8.54 -0.70 -6.60
CA VAL A 82 -8.02 -2.07 -6.62
C VAL A 82 -8.93 -2.91 -7.50
N THR A 83 -8.46 -3.16 -8.72
CA THR A 83 -9.09 -4.07 -9.69
C THR A 83 -8.40 -5.43 -9.63
N ASP A 84 -7.06 -5.42 -9.71
CA ASP A 84 -6.22 -6.61 -9.57
C ASP A 84 -5.34 -6.44 -8.32
N PRO A 85 -5.48 -7.29 -7.28
CA PRO A 85 -4.76 -7.10 -6.02
C PRO A 85 -3.24 -7.10 -6.20
N GLU A 86 -2.72 -7.94 -7.10
CA GLU A 86 -1.27 -8.03 -7.34
C GLU A 86 -0.68 -6.78 -7.97
N ARG A 87 -1.36 -6.19 -8.97
CA ARG A 87 -0.88 -4.97 -9.63
C ARG A 87 -1.04 -3.75 -8.75
N SER A 88 -2.14 -3.68 -8.00
CA SER A 88 -2.43 -2.54 -7.13
C SER A 88 -1.52 -2.48 -5.90
N ILE A 89 -0.82 -3.55 -5.51
CA ILE A 89 0.17 -3.49 -4.41
C ILE A 89 1.31 -2.54 -4.74
N SER A 90 1.90 -2.64 -5.95
CA SER A 90 3.01 -1.76 -6.36
C SER A 90 2.55 -0.31 -6.48
N GLU A 91 1.34 -0.07 -6.99
CA GLU A 91 0.76 1.26 -7.05
C GLU A 91 0.54 1.85 -5.65
N LEU A 92 -0.03 1.05 -4.74
CA LEU A 92 -0.25 1.46 -3.35
C LEU A 92 1.07 1.80 -2.66
N ASP A 93 2.12 1.01 -2.86
CA ASP A 93 3.44 1.27 -2.30
C ASP A 93 3.99 2.65 -2.71
N LEU A 94 3.93 2.96 -4.02
CA LEU A 94 4.35 4.24 -4.56
C LEU A 94 3.54 5.40 -3.98
N GLN A 95 2.22 5.24 -3.86
CA GLN A 95 1.36 6.27 -3.28
C GLN A 95 1.64 6.49 -1.79
N LEU A 96 1.83 5.41 -1.02
CA LEU A 96 2.18 5.46 0.40
C LEU A 96 3.53 6.13 0.64
N ALA A 97 4.52 5.90 -0.24
CA ALA A 97 5.81 6.58 -0.18
C ALA A 97 5.68 8.11 -0.36
N SER A 98 4.68 8.57 -1.11
CA SER A 98 4.48 9.99 -1.42
C SER A 98 3.62 10.74 -0.40
N ALA A 99 2.58 10.10 0.15
CA ALA A 99 1.50 10.80 0.85
C ALA A 99 1.20 10.24 2.26
N GLU A 100 1.90 9.19 2.70
CA GLU A 100 1.74 8.46 3.99
C GLU A 100 0.37 7.80 4.22
N LEU A 101 -0.70 8.38 3.69
CA LEU A 101 -2.08 8.00 3.87
C LEU A 101 -2.75 7.85 2.52
N VAL A 102 -3.25 6.64 2.25
CA VAL A 102 -3.88 6.29 0.97
C VAL A 102 -5.21 5.61 1.24
N ARG A 103 -6.25 6.02 0.52
CA ARG A 103 -7.53 5.32 0.51
C ARG A 103 -7.64 4.41 -0.71
N CYS A 104 -7.87 3.13 -0.49
CA CYS A 104 -8.20 2.21 -1.56
C CYS A 104 -9.69 1.96 -1.65
N LYS A 105 -10.16 1.76 -2.87
CA LYS A 105 -11.48 1.21 -3.16
C LYS A 105 -11.32 -0.12 -3.88
N PHE A 106 -11.81 -1.19 -3.28
CA PHE A 106 -11.86 -2.51 -3.90
C PHE A 106 -13.08 -2.57 -4.82
N LEU A 107 -12.85 -2.78 -6.12
CA LEU A 107 -13.94 -2.85 -7.10
C LEU A 107 -14.40 -4.29 -7.34
N THR A 108 -13.49 -5.25 -7.17
CA THR A 108 -13.69 -6.68 -7.48
C THR A 108 -14.38 -7.44 -6.35
N VAL A 109 -14.50 -6.83 -5.17
CA VAL A 109 -14.99 -7.51 -3.95
C VAL A 109 -16.47 -7.22 -3.74
N GLU A 110 -17.29 -8.26 -3.75
CA GLU A 110 -18.74 -8.19 -3.54
C GLU A 110 -19.11 -8.14 -2.04
N HIS A 111 -18.34 -8.82 -1.18
CA HIS A 111 -18.62 -8.92 0.24
C HIS A 111 -17.73 -8.03 1.12
N LYS A 112 -18.33 -7.39 2.14
CA LYS A 112 -17.60 -6.47 3.04
C LYS A 112 -16.55 -7.17 3.90
N SER A 113 -16.75 -8.46 4.23
CA SER A 113 -15.79 -9.27 5.00
C SER A 113 -14.50 -9.50 4.21
N GLU A 114 -14.62 -9.86 2.94
CA GLU A 114 -13.50 -10.09 2.02
C GLU A 114 -12.67 -8.82 1.82
N ALA A 115 -13.31 -7.64 1.80
CA ALA A 115 -12.60 -6.37 1.66
C ALA A 115 -11.67 -6.11 2.86
N ALA A 116 -12.07 -6.51 4.07
CA ALA A 116 -11.23 -6.38 5.25
C ALA A 116 -10.06 -7.37 5.24
N GLU A 117 -10.30 -8.62 4.85
CA GLU A 117 -9.25 -9.64 4.71
C GLU A 117 -8.24 -9.25 3.63
N MET A 118 -8.71 -8.80 2.47
CA MET A 118 -7.87 -8.30 1.38
C MET A 118 -7.07 -7.08 1.81
N ALA A 119 -7.68 -6.14 2.53
CA ALA A 119 -6.97 -4.97 3.04
C ALA A 119 -5.84 -5.36 4.00
N ASN A 120 -6.08 -6.32 4.90
CA ASN A 120 -5.05 -6.81 5.81
C ASN A 120 -3.93 -7.55 5.06
N ALA A 121 -4.28 -8.37 4.07
CA ALA A 121 -3.32 -9.09 3.24
C ALA A 121 -2.46 -8.13 2.41
N MET A 122 -3.06 -7.08 1.85
CA MET A 122 -2.32 -6.02 1.15
C MET A 122 -1.42 -5.27 2.13
N ALA A 123 -1.95 -4.79 3.26
CA ALA A 123 -1.20 -4.06 4.27
C ALA A 123 0.09 -4.78 4.70
N ALA A 124 0.00 -6.10 4.92
CA ALA A 124 1.14 -6.95 5.27
C ALA A 124 2.21 -7.04 4.17
N ARG A 125 1.88 -6.84 2.89
CA ARG A 125 2.84 -6.89 1.77
C ARG A 125 3.61 -5.58 1.54
N VAL A 126 3.13 -4.48 2.10
CA VAL A 126 3.63 -3.10 1.88
C VAL A 126 4.13 -2.45 3.17
N ASP A 127 4.18 -3.23 4.24
CA ASP A 127 4.53 -2.79 5.60
C ASP A 127 3.70 -1.56 6.03
N ALA A 128 2.41 -1.61 5.72
CA ALA A 128 1.45 -0.56 6.04
C ALA A 128 0.45 -1.06 7.10
N THR A 129 -0.26 -0.14 7.75
CA THR A 129 -1.33 -0.47 8.70
C THR A 129 -2.69 0.01 8.22
N VAL A 130 -3.70 -0.84 8.40
CA VAL A 130 -5.09 -0.50 8.12
C VAL A 130 -5.67 0.32 9.28
N ALA A 131 -5.91 1.61 9.03
CA ALA A 131 -6.52 2.53 10.00
C ALA A 131 -8.05 2.33 10.10
N GLN A 132 -8.67 1.98 8.98
CA GLN A 132 -10.11 1.74 8.88
C GLN A 132 -10.47 0.95 7.63
N VAL A 133 -11.49 0.11 7.72
CA VAL A 133 -12.21 -0.47 6.57
C VAL A 133 -13.66 0.02 6.64
N LEU A 134 -14.14 0.58 5.53
CA LEU A 134 -15.50 1.10 5.35
C LEU A 134 -16.09 0.44 4.10
N GLY A 135 -16.88 -0.62 4.28
CA GLY A 135 -17.46 -1.37 3.17
C GLY A 135 -16.38 -1.89 2.23
N HIS A 136 -16.37 -1.38 0.99
CA HIS A 136 -15.39 -1.74 -0.04
C HIS A 136 -14.20 -0.76 -0.09
N THR A 137 -14.01 0.07 0.92
CA THR A 137 -12.88 1.00 0.98
C THR A 137 -12.04 0.75 2.21
N ALA A 138 -10.72 0.86 2.07
CA ALA A 138 -9.79 0.76 3.19
C ALA A 138 -8.84 1.95 3.21
N LEU A 139 -8.49 2.36 4.42
CA LEU A 139 -7.55 3.44 4.69
C LEU A 139 -6.24 2.84 5.19
N PHE A 140 -5.17 3.06 4.44
CA PHE A 140 -3.83 2.58 4.72
C PHE A 140 -2.96 3.73 5.18
N TYR A 141 -2.16 3.46 6.21
CA TYR A 141 -1.17 4.40 6.74
C TYR A 141 0.19 3.74 6.80
N ARG A 142 1.22 4.46 6.34
CA ARG A 142 2.62 4.13 6.52
C ARG A 142 3.40 5.41 6.89
N PRO A 143 4.13 5.44 8.02
CA PRO A 143 4.97 6.57 8.36
C PRO A 143 6.07 6.73 7.31
N SER A 144 6.32 7.95 6.85
CA SER A 144 7.48 8.26 6.01
C SER A 144 8.52 9.02 6.81
N ILE A 145 9.74 9.09 6.27
CA ILE A 145 10.85 9.86 6.84
C ILE A 145 10.49 11.35 6.97
N LYS A 146 9.58 11.85 6.12
CA LYS A 146 9.18 13.27 6.11
C LYS A 146 8.12 13.60 7.16
N HIS A 147 7.52 12.60 7.82
CA HIS A 147 6.51 12.77 8.86
C HIS A 147 5.45 13.84 8.51
N LEU A 148 4.76 13.65 7.38
CA LEU A 148 3.74 14.60 6.90
C LEU A 148 2.53 14.67 7.82
N ILE A 149 2.23 13.59 8.52
CA ILE A 149 1.10 13.48 9.45
C ILE A 149 1.62 13.31 10.87
N GLU A 150 1.37 14.32 11.70
CA GLU A 150 1.64 14.25 13.13
C GLU A 150 0.63 13.33 13.82
N LEU A 151 1.13 12.28 14.47
CA LEU A 151 0.31 11.40 15.29
C LEU A 151 0.24 11.90 16.73
N PRO A 152 -0.93 11.82 17.39
CA PRO A 152 -1.02 12.15 18.81
C PRO A 152 -0.14 11.20 19.62
N SER A 153 0.65 11.76 20.54
CA SER A 153 1.44 10.99 21.50
C SER A 153 0.52 10.09 22.32
N VAL A 154 0.88 8.82 22.43
CA VAL A 154 0.15 7.86 23.27
C VAL A 154 0.45 8.22 24.72
N GLY A 155 -0.33 9.13 25.29
CA GLY A 155 -0.34 9.35 26.74
C GLY A 155 -0.79 8.06 27.41
N ILE A 156 0.15 7.37 28.05
CA ILE A 156 -0.12 6.30 29.00
C ILE A 156 -0.69 7.02 30.22
N SER A 157 -2.00 6.92 30.43
CA SER A 157 -2.69 7.43 31.62
C SER A 157 -3.07 6.25 32.48
#